data_AF-A0A6L7VR92-F1
#
_entry.id   AF-A0A6L7VR92-F1
#
_cell.length_a   1.000
_cell.length_b   1.000
_cell.length_c   1.000
_cell.angle_alpha   90.00
_cell.angle_beta   90.00
_cell.angle_gamma   90.00
#
_symmetry.space_group_name_H-M   'P 1'
#
loop_
_entity.id
_entity.type
_entity.pdbx_description
1 polymer ?
#
loop_
_entity_poly.entity_id
_entity_poly.type
_entity_poly.pdbx_seq_one_letter_code
_entity_poly.pdbx_strand_id
1 'polypeptide(L)' 'DHIENLQLLCGHCNSVKGDRGQEYLLAKLAE' A
#
# COMPACT_ATOMS: atom_id res chain seq x y z
N ASP A 1 -18.71 2.55 4.21
CA ASP A 1 -17.39 1.95 3.95
C ASP A 1 -17.14 1.88 2.46
N HIS A 2 -16.02 2.45 2.01
CA HIS A 2 -15.58 2.47 0.62
C HIS A 2 -14.74 1.21 0.37
N ILE A 3 -15.41 0.07 0.16
CA ILE A 3 -14.74 -1.21 -0.13
C ILE A 3 -13.78 -1.09 -1.32
N GLU A 4 -14.10 -0.20 -2.28
CA GLU A 4 -13.27 0.16 -3.43
C GLU A 4 -11.85 0.66 -3.08
N ASN A 5 -11.63 1.17 -1.86
CA ASN A 5 -10.33 1.68 -1.40
C ASN A 5 -9.50 0.64 -0.64
N LEU A 6 -10.02 -0.59 -0.44
CA LEU A 6 -9.28 -1.66 0.20
C LEU A 6 -8.31 -2.31 -0.78
N GLN A 7 -7.07 -2.49 -0.34
CA GLN A 7 -6.01 -3.12 -1.14
C GLN A 7 -5.51 -4.36 -0.43
N LEU A 8 -5.47 -5.49 -1.13
CA LEU A 8 -4.88 -6.70 -0.60
C LEU A 8 -3.35 -6.62 -0.73
N LEU A 9 -2.66 -6.47 0.40
CA LEU A 9 -1.20 -6.39 0.48
C LEU A 9 -0.65 -7.50 1.37
N CYS A 10 0.54 -8.02 1.05
CA CYS A 10 1.26 -8.88 1.97
C CYS A 10 1.71 -8.08 3.20
N GLY A 11 2.00 -8.76 4.32
CA GLY A 11 2.33 -8.08 5.59
C GLY A 11 3.51 -7.11 5.48
N HIS A 12 4.53 -7.46 4.70
CA HIS A 12 5.66 -6.56 4.44
C HIS A 12 5.25 -5.31 3.67
N CYS A 13 4.55 -5.44 2.54
CA CYS A 13 4.08 -4.30 1.75
C CYS A 13 3.10 -3.42 2.52
N ASN A 14 2.24 -4.02 3.35
CA ASN A 14 1.32 -3.28 4.20
C ASN A 14 2.07 -2.47 5.27
N SER A 15 3.13 -3.04 5.86
CA SER A 15 3.99 -2.34 6.81
C SER A 15 4.79 -1.21 6.15
N VAL A 16 5.32 -1.43 4.94
CA VAL A 16 6.03 -0.40 4.17
C VAL A 16 5.08 0.74 3.77
N LYS A 17 3.88 0.42 3.28
CA LYS A 17 2.87 1.42 2.93
C LYS A 17 2.42 2.21 4.16
N GLY A 18 2.01 1.51 5.23
CA GLY A 18 1.38 2.12 6.40
C GLY A 18 0.12 2.91 6.01
N ASP A 19 -0.04 4.09 6.59
CA ASP A 19 -1.18 4.99 6.32
C ASP A 19 -1.03 5.85 5.05
N ARG A 20 0.02 5.61 4.25
CA ARG A 20 0.29 6.36 3.01
C ARG A 20 -0.51 5.79 1.84
N GLY A 21 -0.61 6.56 0.75
CA GLY A 21 -1.25 6.13 -0.48
C GLY A 21 -0.49 5.03 -1.22
N GLN A 22 -1.14 4.43 -2.22
CA GLN A 22 -0.57 3.35 -3.03
C GLN A 22 0.68 3.81 -3.81
N GLU A 23 0.72 5.07 -4.21
CA GLU A 23 1.83 5.70 -4.92
C GLU A 23 3.14 5.62 -4.15
N TYR A 24 3.09 5.73 -2.81
CA TYR A 24 4.28 5.59 -1.98
C TYR A 24 4.84 4.16 -2.04
N LEU A 25 3.97 3.15 -1.96
CA LEU A 25 4.37 1.75 -2.06
C LEU A 25 4.97 1.45 -3.44
N LEU A 26 4.36 1.95 -4.52
CA LEU A 26 4.86 1.76 -5.88
C LEU A 26 6.23 2.42 -6.08
N ALA A 27 6.43 3.63 -5.55
CA ALA A 27 7.74 4.29 -5.60
C ALA A 27 8.82 3.46 -4.89
N LYS A 28 8.51 2.87 -3.73
CA LYS A 28 9.45 2.03 -2.96
C LYS A 28 9.78 0.68 -3.58
N LEU A 29 8.89 0.13 -4.40
CA LEU A 29 9.14 -1.12 -5.11
C LEU A 29 9.95 -0.93 -6.40
N ALA A 30 10.07 0.32 -6.88
CA ALA A 30 10.82 0.68 -8.08
C ALA A 30 12.25 1.19 -7.81
N GLU A 31 12.61 1.37 -6.53
CA GLU A 31 13.98 1.64 -6.04
C GLU A 31 14.81 0.35 -6.02
#